data_AF-A0A4Q1KI42-F1
#
_entry.id   AF-A0A4Q1KI42-F1
#
_cell.length_a   1.000
_cell.length_b   1.000
_cell.length_c   1.000
_cell.angle_alpha   90.00
_cell.angle_beta   90.00
_cell.angle_gamma   90.00
#
_symmetry.space_group_name_H-M   'P 1'
#
loop_
_entity.id
_entity.type
_entity.pdbx_description
1 polymer ?
#
loop_
_entity_poly.entity_id
_entity_poly.type
_entity_poly.pdbx_seq_one_letter_code
_entity_poly.pdbx_strand_id
1 'polypeptide(L)'
;MEEWAVSRKQIGKKQRFEIFKRDGFECQYCGATPPGCILHVDHIIPVALGGANDEDNLITSCDSCNLGKGARSLNVAPLTVEQKAAIILEREEQLRGYNAVLDAKRDRIESDTWRAIEYWQGDVDSVRHEVFASIKKFIERLGVHEVLDAIDIMRGARIWGTRRQLSYIAGVCWNKIRRAEQ
;
A
#
# COMPACT_ATOMS: atom_id res chain seq x y z
N MET A 1 -44.32 -7.96 -11.27
CA MET A 1 -43.05 -7.50 -11.89
C MET A 1 -42.52 -6.39 -11.00
N GLU A 2 -41.68 -6.74 -10.03
CA GLU A 2 -41.11 -5.77 -9.10
C GLU A 2 -39.86 -5.14 -9.70
N GLU A 3 -39.94 -3.83 -9.90
CA GLU A 3 -38.93 -2.96 -10.46
C GLU A 3 -37.94 -2.60 -9.34
N TRP A 4 -36.85 -3.36 -9.20
CA TRP A 4 -35.80 -3.08 -8.22
C TRP A 4 -34.97 -1.87 -8.67
N ALA A 5 -35.31 -0.69 -8.18
CA ALA A 5 -34.48 0.50 -8.31
C ALA A 5 -33.13 0.25 -7.63
N VAL A 6 -32.09 -0.03 -8.43
CA VAL A 6 -30.71 -0.17 -7.94
C VAL A 6 -30.27 1.17 -7.33
N SER A 7 -30.25 1.24 -6.00
CA SER A 7 -29.76 2.40 -5.27
C SER A 7 -28.31 2.69 -5.66
N ARG A 8 -28.06 3.87 -6.24
CA ARG A 8 -26.72 4.32 -6.61
C ARG A 8 -25.87 4.47 -5.35
N LYS A 9 -24.96 3.52 -5.12
CA LYS A 9 -23.92 3.68 -4.10
C LYS A 9 -22.94 4.75 -4.57
N GLN A 10 -22.72 5.76 -3.74
CA GLN A 10 -21.80 6.84 -4.05
C GLN A 10 -20.34 6.37 -3.96
N ILE A 11 -19.53 6.71 -4.96
CA ILE A 11 -18.09 6.43 -4.96
C ILE A 11 -17.41 7.34 -3.93
N GLY A 12 -16.69 6.75 -2.97
CA GLY A 12 -16.02 7.49 -1.91
C GLY A 12 -14.87 8.37 -2.42
N LYS A 13 -14.54 9.45 -1.70
CA LYS A 13 -13.44 10.36 -2.08
C LYS A 13 -12.08 9.65 -2.23
N LYS A 14 -11.78 8.73 -1.30
CA LYS A 14 -10.56 7.90 -1.34
C LYS A 14 -10.51 7.07 -2.62
N GLN A 15 -11.59 6.36 -2.93
CA GLN A 15 -11.67 5.52 -4.12
C GLN A 15 -11.53 6.34 -5.39
N ARG A 16 -12.17 7.52 -5.47
CA ARG A 16 -11.99 8.43 -6.61
C ARG A 16 -10.52 8.83 -6.82
N PHE A 17 -9.83 9.14 -5.72
CA PHE A 17 -8.42 9.50 -5.77
C PHE A 17 -7.55 8.33 -6.25
N GLU A 18 -7.78 7.11 -5.76
CA GLU A 18 -7.04 5.93 -6.23
C GLU A 18 -7.27 5.65 -7.71
N ILE A 19 -8.51 5.81 -8.22
CA ILE A 19 -8.80 5.67 -9.66
C ILE A 19 -8.07 6.74 -10.48
N PHE A 20 -8.11 8.01 -10.06
CA PHE A 20 -7.35 9.07 -10.73
C PHE A 20 -5.83 8.80 -10.73
N LYS A 21 -5.29 8.34 -9.60
CA LYS A 21 -3.88 8.01 -9.47
C LYS A 21 -3.48 6.83 -10.35
N ARG A 22 -4.30 5.76 -10.41
CA ARG A 22 -4.11 4.61 -11.29
C ARG A 22 -4.05 5.03 -12.75
N ASP A 23 -4.95 5.93 -13.13
CA ASP A 23 -5.13 6.43 -14.50
C ASP A 23 -4.23 7.63 -14.83
N GLY A 24 -3.23 7.93 -13.98
CA GLY A 24 -2.24 8.99 -14.26
C GLY A 24 -2.79 10.42 -14.26
N PHE A 25 -3.96 10.66 -13.65
CA PHE A 25 -4.68 11.95 -13.72
C PHE A 25 -4.96 12.39 -15.16
N GLU A 26 -5.27 11.42 -16.02
CA GLU A 26 -5.53 11.61 -17.44
C GLU A 26 -6.84 10.93 -17.84
N CYS A 27 -7.62 11.57 -18.71
CA CYS A 27 -8.81 10.95 -19.29
C CYS A 27 -8.40 9.72 -20.12
N GLN A 28 -8.87 8.55 -19.73
CA GLN A 28 -8.50 7.29 -20.39
C GLN A 28 -9.11 7.11 -21.79
N TYR A 29 -10.01 8.01 -22.19
CA TYR A 29 -10.64 7.96 -23.51
C TYR A 29 -9.96 8.86 -24.54
N CYS A 30 -9.46 10.03 -24.13
CA CYS A 30 -8.93 11.04 -25.06
C CYS A 30 -7.57 11.62 -24.66
N GLY A 31 -7.04 11.23 -23.52
CA GLY A 31 -5.76 11.73 -23.00
C GLY A 31 -5.78 13.15 -22.44
N ALA A 32 -6.95 13.77 -22.30
CA ALA A 32 -7.05 15.12 -21.73
C ALA A 32 -6.65 15.14 -20.25
N THR A 33 -5.86 16.15 -19.87
CA THR A 33 -5.39 16.37 -18.49
C THR A 33 -5.84 17.74 -17.95
N PRO A 34 -5.99 17.90 -16.62
CA PRO A 34 -6.16 19.21 -16.01
C PRO A 34 -4.98 20.15 -16.29
N PRO A 35 -5.18 21.49 -16.34
CA PRO A 35 -6.45 22.21 -16.14
C PRO A 35 -7.33 22.28 -17.40
N GLY A 36 -6.94 21.66 -18.51
CA GLY A 36 -7.66 21.73 -19.79
C GLY A 36 -9.01 21.01 -19.80
N CYS A 37 -9.31 20.22 -18.78
CA CYS A 37 -10.60 19.55 -18.58
C CYS A 37 -10.86 19.28 -17.09
N ILE A 38 -12.10 18.95 -16.75
CA ILE A 38 -12.47 18.46 -15.41
C ILE A 38 -12.52 16.93 -15.47
N LEU A 39 -11.80 16.25 -14.57
CA LEU A 39 -11.84 14.80 -14.48
C LEU A 39 -12.94 14.30 -13.56
N HIS A 40 -13.59 13.22 -13.99
CA HIS A 40 -14.64 12.50 -13.30
C HIS A 40 -14.29 11.02 -13.24
N VAL A 41 -14.86 10.33 -12.24
CA VAL A 41 -14.87 8.87 -12.23
C VAL A 41 -16.18 8.42 -12.86
N ASP A 42 -16.06 7.64 -13.93
CA ASP A 42 -17.15 7.12 -14.72
C ASP A 42 -17.19 5.58 -14.60
N HIS A 43 -18.38 5.00 -14.77
CA HIS A 43 -18.57 3.56 -14.79
C HIS A 43 -18.44 3.03 -16.22
N ILE A 44 -17.60 2.02 -16.44
CA ILE A 44 -17.49 1.35 -17.73
C ILE A 44 -18.84 0.70 -18.08
N ILE A 45 -19.38 -0.09 -17.15
CA ILE A 45 -20.75 -0.63 -17.18
C ILE A 45 -21.65 0.32 -16.39
N PRO A 46 -22.65 0.97 -17.02
CA PRO A 46 -23.56 1.88 -16.32
C PRO A 46 -24.26 1.23 -15.12
N VAL A 47 -24.47 1.99 -14.05
CA VAL A 47 -25.21 1.52 -12.86
C VAL A 47 -26.63 1.03 -13.21
N ALA A 48 -27.27 1.64 -14.22
CA ALA A 48 -28.58 1.21 -14.73
C ALA A 48 -28.59 -0.21 -15.32
N LEU A 49 -27.42 -0.71 -15.74
CA LEU A 49 -27.22 -2.07 -16.25
C LEU A 49 -26.57 -2.98 -15.18
N GLY A 50 -26.60 -2.57 -13.91
CA GLY A 50 -26.05 -3.35 -12.80
C GLY A 50 -24.55 -3.14 -12.54
N GLY A 51 -23.93 -2.12 -13.15
CA GLY A 51 -22.53 -1.80 -12.91
C GLY A 51 -22.22 -1.50 -11.44
N ALA A 52 -21.25 -2.22 -10.87
CA ALA A 52 -20.77 -2.06 -9.51
C ALA A 52 -19.70 -0.97 -9.38
N ASN A 53 -19.37 -0.57 -8.15
CA ASN A 53 -18.28 0.35 -7.85
C ASN A 53 -16.93 -0.39 -7.68
N ASP A 54 -16.75 -1.54 -8.32
CA ASP A 54 -15.49 -2.27 -8.29
C ASP A 54 -14.45 -1.48 -9.10
N GLU A 55 -13.19 -1.50 -8.70
CA GLU A 55 -12.14 -0.68 -9.32
C GLU A 55 -12.00 -0.94 -10.83
N ASP A 56 -12.22 -2.20 -11.25
CA ASP A 56 -12.18 -2.62 -12.65
C ASP A 56 -13.34 -2.04 -13.49
N ASN A 57 -14.44 -1.65 -12.86
CA ASN A 57 -15.59 -1.03 -13.52
C ASN A 57 -15.55 0.51 -13.45
N LEU A 58 -14.54 1.10 -12.80
CA LEU A 58 -14.37 2.55 -12.67
C LEU A 58 -13.21 3.03 -13.55
N ILE A 59 -13.38 4.19 -14.18
CA ILE A 59 -12.37 4.78 -15.05
C ILE A 59 -12.39 6.32 -14.97
N THR A 60 -11.24 6.94 -15.20
CA THR A 60 -11.09 8.39 -15.27
C THR A 60 -11.54 8.92 -16.63
N SER A 61 -12.49 9.85 -16.65
CA SER A 61 -13.02 10.49 -17.85
C SER A 61 -13.02 12.01 -17.71
N CYS A 62 -12.72 12.76 -18.76
CA CYS A 62 -12.93 14.21 -18.76
C CYS A 62 -14.42 14.54 -18.93
N ASP A 63 -14.82 15.75 -18.55
CA ASP A 63 -16.17 16.28 -18.68
C ASP A 63 -16.73 16.13 -20.11
N SER A 64 -15.92 16.40 -21.14
CA SER A 64 -16.35 16.24 -22.54
C SER A 64 -16.61 14.78 -22.93
N CYS A 65 -15.75 13.84 -22.52
CA CYS A 65 -15.97 12.41 -22.74
C CYS A 65 -17.12 11.87 -21.89
N ASN A 66 -17.24 12.31 -20.64
CA ASN A 66 -18.28 11.90 -19.70
C ASN A 66 -19.68 12.37 -20.15
N LEU A 67 -19.78 13.62 -20.64
CA LEU A 67 -21.02 14.19 -21.20
C LEU A 67 -21.31 13.62 -22.59
N GLY A 68 -20.29 13.45 -23.43
CA GLY A 68 -20.40 12.87 -24.77
C GLY A 68 -20.82 11.41 -24.78
N LYS A 69 -20.59 10.68 -23.67
CA LYS A 69 -21.03 9.30 -23.49
C LYS A 69 -22.55 9.18 -23.51
N GLY A 70 -23.30 9.97 -22.73
CA GLY A 70 -24.74 9.69 -22.55
C GLY A 70 -24.99 8.19 -22.32
N ALA A 71 -25.94 7.59 -23.05
CA ALA A 71 -26.17 6.12 -23.08
C ALA A 71 -25.38 5.37 -24.19
N ARG A 72 -24.32 5.96 -24.75
CA ARG A 72 -23.52 5.36 -25.84
C ARG A 72 -22.13 5.00 -25.35
N SER A 73 -21.73 3.75 -25.61
CA SER A 73 -20.35 3.30 -25.44
C SER A 73 -19.43 4.15 -26.31
N LEU A 74 -18.34 4.67 -25.73
CA LEU A 74 -17.29 5.30 -26.52
C LEU A 74 -16.63 4.21 -27.36
N ASN A 75 -16.55 4.42 -28.68
CA ASN A 75 -15.86 3.53 -29.62
C ASN A 75 -14.33 3.58 -29.48
N VAL A 76 -13.83 3.81 -28.27
CA VAL A 76 -12.49 3.39 -27.88
C VAL A 76 -12.74 2.13 -27.08
N ALA A 77 -12.59 0.96 -27.71
CA ALA A 77 -12.63 -0.28 -26.98
C ALA A 77 -11.58 -0.13 -25.86
N PRO A 78 -11.98 -0.19 -24.57
CA PRO A 78 -10.99 -0.24 -23.51
C PRO A 78 -10.05 -1.40 -23.84
N LEU A 79 -8.75 -1.20 -23.60
CA LEU A 79 -7.77 -2.26 -23.77
C LEU A 79 -8.34 -3.55 -23.21
N THR A 80 -8.32 -4.60 -24.01
CA THR A 80 -8.83 -5.90 -23.58
C THR A 80 -8.05 -6.34 -22.34
N VAL A 81 -8.61 -7.28 -21.58
CA VAL A 81 -7.93 -7.80 -20.39
C VAL A 81 -6.52 -8.30 -20.75
N GLU A 82 -6.37 -8.89 -21.94
CA GLU A 82 -5.10 -9.37 -22.48
C GLU A 82 -4.12 -8.21 -22.76
N GLN A 83 -4.61 -7.11 -23.37
CA GLN A 83 -3.78 -5.94 -23.64
C GLN A 83 -3.34 -5.22 -22.36
N LYS A 84 -4.24 -5.10 -21.38
CA LYS A 84 -3.91 -4.57 -20.05
C LYS A 84 -2.91 -5.46 -19.32
N ALA A 85 -3.11 -6.78 -19.36
CA ALA A 85 -2.20 -7.75 -18.77
C ALA A 85 -0.81 -7.68 -19.40
N ALA A 86 -0.71 -7.49 -20.72
CA ALA A 86 0.58 -7.33 -21.41
C ALA A 86 1.34 -6.08 -20.94
N ILE A 87 0.66 -4.95 -20.78
CA ILE A 87 1.26 -3.71 -20.26
C ILE A 87 1.70 -3.88 -18.80
N ILE A 88 0.88 -4.53 -17.97
CA ILE A 88 1.23 -4.82 -16.57
C ILE A 88 2.47 -5.71 -16.52
N LEU A 89 2.51 -6.77 -17.34
CA LEU A 89 3.64 -7.71 -17.40
C LEU A 89 4.93 -7.02 -17.86
N GLU A 90 4.87 -6.19 -18.90
CA GLU A 90 6.03 -5.41 -19.37
C GLU A 90 6.53 -4.45 -18.27
N ARG A 91 5.60 -3.79 -17.56
CA ARG A 91 5.94 -2.91 -16.44
C ARG A 91 6.57 -3.66 -15.28
N GLU A 92 6.05 -4.83 -14.93
CA GLU A 92 6.62 -5.71 -13.92
C GLU A 92 8.00 -6.22 -14.33
N GLU A 93 8.22 -6.54 -15.61
CA GLU A 93 9.51 -6.96 -16.14
C GLU A 93 10.56 -5.84 -16.04
N GLN A 94 10.19 -4.61 -16.42
CA GLN A 94 11.03 -3.43 -16.25
C GLN A 94 11.37 -3.18 -14.77
N LEU A 95 10.44 -3.43 -13.86
CA LEU A 95 10.61 -3.21 -12.41
C LEU A 95 11.18 -4.43 -11.66
N ARG A 96 11.35 -5.59 -12.31
CA ARG A 96 11.71 -6.87 -11.66
C ARG A 96 12.98 -6.74 -10.83
N GLY A 97 14.02 -6.13 -11.38
CA GLY A 97 15.31 -5.96 -10.68
C GLY A 97 15.19 -5.02 -9.46
N TYR A 98 14.42 -3.94 -9.58
CA TYR A 98 14.19 -3.00 -8.49
C TYR A 98 13.36 -3.63 -7.36
N ASN A 99 12.26 -4.31 -7.71
CA ASN A 99 11.41 -5.00 -6.74
C ASN A 99 12.17 -6.12 -6.03
N ALA A 100 13.00 -6.89 -6.74
CA ALA A 100 13.83 -7.92 -6.12
C ALA A 100 14.78 -7.36 -5.04
N VAL A 101 15.36 -6.18 -5.26
CA VAL A 101 16.21 -5.52 -4.26
C VAL A 101 15.38 -5.04 -3.05
N LEU A 102 14.20 -4.49 -3.29
CA LEU A 102 13.29 -4.06 -2.22
C LEU A 102 12.76 -5.23 -1.40
N ASP A 103 12.36 -6.32 -2.06
CA ASP A 103 11.90 -7.55 -1.43
C ASP A 103 13.02 -8.16 -0.60
N ALA A 104 14.24 -8.30 -1.15
CA ALA A 104 15.39 -8.77 -0.38
C ALA A 104 15.68 -7.89 0.85
N LYS A 105 15.48 -6.57 0.75
CA LYS A 105 15.58 -5.66 1.90
C LYS A 105 14.47 -5.91 2.92
N ARG A 106 13.21 -6.06 2.48
CA ARG A 106 12.07 -6.36 3.36
C ARG A 106 12.28 -7.68 4.10
N ASP A 107 12.64 -8.73 3.37
CA ASP A 107 12.83 -10.07 3.89
C ASP A 107 13.99 -10.10 4.88
N ARG A 108 15.08 -9.34 4.61
CA ARG A 108 16.17 -9.16 5.57
C ARG A 108 15.69 -8.47 6.85
N ILE A 109 14.96 -7.36 6.74
CA ILE A 109 14.44 -6.63 7.91
C ILE A 109 13.53 -7.53 8.74
N GLU A 110 12.66 -8.29 8.07
CA GLU A 110 11.76 -9.23 8.72
C GLU A 110 12.50 -10.37 9.42
N SER A 111 13.45 -11.00 8.74
CA SER A 111 14.33 -12.03 9.31
C SER A 111 15.11 -11.51 10.51
N ASP A 112 15.71 -10.33 10.40
CA ASP A 112 16.44 -9.69 11.49
C ASP A 112 15.53 -9.34 12.68
N THR A 113 14.26 -8.97 12.40
CA THR A 113 13.26 -8.71 13.44
C THR A 113 12.96 -9.98 14.22
N TRP A 114 12.70 -11.08 13.53
CA TRP A 114 12.49 -12.38 14.18
C TRP A 114 13.71 -12.83 14.96
N ARG A 115 14.92 -12.68 14.39
CA ARG A 115 16.18 -12.99 15.07
C ARG A 115 16.32 -12.21 16.38
N ALA A 116 16.01 -10.92 16.38
CA ALA A 116 16.10 -10.11 17.59
C ALA A 116 15.05 -10.51 18.65
N ILE A 117 13.84 -10.90 18.23
CA ILE A 117 12.78 -11.34 19.13
C ILE A 117 13.10 -12.71 19.73
N GLU A 118 13.53 -13.66 18.91
CA GLU A 118 14.03 -14.97 19.35
C GLU A 118 15.20 -14.79 20.32
N TYR A 119 16.16 -13.93 19.96
CA TYR A 119 17.28 -13.62 20.84
C TYR A 119 16.84 -13.05 22.17
N TRP A 120 15.78 -12.23 22.22
CA TRP A 120 15.27 -11.64 23.45
C TRP A 120 14.43 -12.62 24.29
N GLN A 121 13.37 -13.18 23.71
CA GLN A 121 12.31 -13.92 24.43
C GLN A 121 12.45 -15.44 24.33
N GLY A 122 13.19 -15.96 23.35
CA GLY A 122 13.32 -17.39 23.05
C GLY A 122 12.08 -18.03 22.41
N ASP A 123 10.89 -17.44 22.60
CA ASP A 123 9.63 -17.86 21.98
C ASP A 123 9.21 -16.86 20.89
N VAL A 124 8.99 -17.38 19.68
CA VAL A 124 8.54 -16.61 18.51
C VAL A 124 7.08 -16.87 18.15
N ASP A 125 6.45 -17.92 18.71
CA ASP A 125 5.11 -18.37 18.31
C ASP A 125 4.00 -17.50 18.92
N SER A 126 4.26 -16.86 20.06
CA SER A 126 3.28 -16.06 20.81
C SER A 126 3.64 -14.57 20.89
N VAL A 127 4.31 -14.04 19.88
CA VAL A 127 4.78 -12.64 19.88
C VAL A 127 3.63 -11.67 19.61
N ARG A 128 3.44 -10.71 20.52
CA ARG A 128 2.45 -9.63 20.32
C ARG A 128 2.86 -8.75 19.13
N HIS A 129 1.90 -8.40 18.27
CA HIS A 129 2.15 -7.56 17.09
C HIS A 129 2.87 -6.22 17.42
N GLU A 130 2.54 -5.60 18.56
CA GLU A 130 3.21 -4.38 19.05
C GLU A 130 4.72 -4.57 19.29
N VAL A 131 5.11 -5.75 19.78
CA VAL A 131 6.53 -6.08 20.01
C VAL A 131 7.24 -6.17 18.66
N PHE A 132 6.67 -6.95 17.73
CA PHE A 132 7.24 -7.10 16.39
C PHE A 132 7.39 -5.76 15.68
N ALA A 133 6.31 -4.96 15.63
CA ALA A 133 6.31 -3.65 15.01
C ALA A 133 7.35 -2.69 15.64
N SER A 134 7.51 -2.74 16.96
CA SER A 134 8.49 -1.88 17.64
C SER A 134 9.93 -2.30 17.34
N ILE A 135 10.24 -3.60 17.39
CA ILE A 135 11.58 -4.11 17.09
C ILE A 135 11.93 -3.86 15.61
N LYS A 136 10.99 -4.14 14.69
CA LYS A 136 11.14 -3.86 13.26
C LYS A 136 11.52 -2.41 12.99
N LYS A 137 10.81 -1.47 13.61
CA LYS A 137 11.09 -0.02 13.48
C LYS A 137 12.52 0.34 13.92
N PHE A 138 13.08 -0.33 14.92
CA PHE A 138 14.45 -0.09 15.34
C PHE A 138 15.47 -0.70 14.38
N ILE A 139 15.21 -1.91 13.86
CA ILE A 139 16.06 -2.56 12.87
C ILE A 139 16.11 -1.75 11.56
N GLU A 140 15.00 -1.17 11.14
CA GLU A 140 14.95 -0.28 9.97
C GLU A 140 15.85 0.95 10.10
N ARG A 141 16.12 1.42 11.33
CA ARG A 141 16.88 2.66 11.59
C ARG A 141 18.31 2.43 12.05
N LEU A 142 18.56 1.35 12.78
CA LEU A 142 19.84 1.06 13.42
C LEU A 142 20.51 -0.22 12.88
N GLY A 143 19.75 -1.11 12.25
CA GLY A 143 20.21 -2.46 11.92
C GLY A 143 20.12 -3.43 13.11
N VAL A 144 20.25 -4.72 12.82
CA VAL A 144 20.05 -5.81 13.80
C VAL A 144 21.06 -5.77 14.94
N HIS A 145 22.33 -5.49 14.66
CA HIS A 145 23.41 -5.53 15.65
C HIS A 145 23.17 -4.54 16.80
N GLU A 146 22.78 -3.31 16.47
CA GLU A 146 22.49 -2.27 17.46
C GLU A 146 21.28 -2.61 18.35
N VAL A 147 20.31 -3.35 17.80
CA VAL A 147 19.14 -3.82 18.54
C VAL A 147 19.50 -4.99 19.46
N LEU A 148 20.35 -5.92 19.01
CA LEU A 148 20.89 -6.99 19.85
C LEU A 148 21.69 -6.43 21.02
N ASP A 149 22.54 -5.42 20.78
CA ASP A 149 23.26 -4.71 21.84
C ASP A 149 22.31 -4.09 22.87
N ALA A 150 21.20 -3.51 22.42
CA ALA A 150 20.19 -2.94 23.32
C ALA A 150 19.51 -4.02 24.18
N ILE A 151 19.30 -5.22 23.62
CA ILE A 151 18.77 -6.38 24.36
C ILE A 151 19.78 -6.84 25.42
N ASP A 152 21.07 -6.88 25.10
CA ASP A 152 22.12 -7.27 26.05
C ASP A 152 22.27 -6.27 27.21
N ILE A 153 22.21 -4.98 26.93
CA ILE A 153 22.19 -3.93 27.96
C ILE A 153 20.97 -4.11 28.87
N MET A 154 19.79 -4.38 28.29
CA MET A 154 18.57 -4.64 29.07
C MET A 154 18.73 -5.88 29.97
N ARG A 155 19.33 -6.97 29.47
CA ARG A 155 19.62 -8.19 30.25
C ARG A 155 20.53 -7.90 31.43
N GLY A 156 21.59 -7.11 31.22
CA GLY A 156 22.50 -6.67 32.29
C GLY A 156 21.79 -5.85 33.38
N ALA A 157 20.76 -5.08 33.02
CA ALA A 157 19.95 -4.29 33.94
C ALA A 157 18.93 -5.12 34.77
N ARG A 158 18.82 -6.43 34.54
CA ARG A 158 17.95 -7.37 35.28
C ARG A 158 16.48 -6.91 35.36
N ILE A 159 15.97 -6.38 34.25
CA ILE A 159 14.58 -5.91 34.15
C ILE A 159 13.62 -7.09 34.03
N TRP A 160 12.59 -7.12 34.89
CA TRP A 160 11.54 -8.14 34.87
C TRP A 160 10.29 -7.70 34.10
N GLY A 161 9.73 -8.64 33.32
CA GLY A 161 8.47 -8.49 32.60
C GLY A 161 8.63 -7.89 31.19
N THR A 162 8.06 -8.57 30.19
CA THR A 162 8.22 -8.27 28.76
C THR A 162 7.92 -6.82 28.40
N ARG A 163 6.88 -6.20 29.01
CA ARG A 163 6.53 -4.80 28.75
C ARG A 163 7.60 -3.82 29.23
N ARG A 164 8.16 -4.04 30.42
CA ARG A 164 9.21 -3.18 30.98
C ARG A 164 10.52 -3.36 30.22
N GLN A 165 10.85 -4.60 29.87
CA GLN A 165 11.98 -4.93 29.02
C GLN A 165 11.89 -4.22 27.66
N LEU A 166 10.73 -4.26 27.00
CA LEU A 166 10.50 -3.55 25.73
C LEU A 166 10.73 -2.04 25.88
N SER A 167 10.16 -1.43 26.92
CA SER A 167 10.35 0.01 27.19
C SER A 167 11.82 0.36 27.42
N TYR A 168 12.58 -0.51 28.09
CA TYR A 168 14.00 -0.32 28.31
C TYR A 168 14.79 -0.43 27.00
N ILE A 169 14.59 -1.50 26.22
CA ILE A 169 15.21 -1.69 24.89
C ILE A 169 14.92 -0.47 24.01
N ALA A 170 13.66 -0.06 23.94
CA ALA A 170 13.24 1.11 23.17
C ALA A 170 13.97 2.38 23.61
N GLY A 171 14.13 2.60 24.92
CA GLY A 171 14.90 3.73 25.45
C GLY A 171 16.36 3.75 24.99
N VAL A 172 17.03 2.60 25.01
CA VAL A 172 18.40 2.45 24.51
C VAL A 172 18.48 2.73 23.02
N CYS A 173 17.59 2.14 22.21
CA CYS A 173 17.56 2.37 20.76
C CYS A 173 17.29 3.83 20.41
N TRP A 174 16.34 4.50 21.07
CA TRP A 174 16.07 5.92 20.85
C TRP A 174 17.26 6.81 21.23
N ASN A 175 18.04 6.44 22.25
CA ASN A 175 19.28 7.14 22.57
C ASN A 175 20.34 6.97 21.46
N LYS A 176 20.53 5.76 20.94
CA LYS A 176 21.45 5.48 19.82
C LYS A 176 21.05 6.27 18.58
N ILE A 177 19.77 6.26 18.21
CA ILE A 177 19.21 7.03 17.09
C ILE A 177 19.50 8.52 17.23
N ARG A 178 19.17 9.12 18.38
CA ARG A 178 19.38 10.56 18.61
C ARG A 178 20.84 10.97 18.53
N ARG A 179 21.78 10.08 18.86
CA ARG A 179 23.23 10.32 18.76
C ARG A 179 23.74 10.24 17.32
N ALA A 180 23.12 9.43 16.46
CA ALA A 180 23.49 9.32 15.05
C ALA A 180 22.94 10.47 14.19
N GLU A 181 21.93 11.19 14.68
CA GLU A 181 21.28 12.32 14.00
C GLU A 181 21.87 13.70 14.40
N GLN A 182 22.90 13.73 15.26
CA GLN A 182 23.66 14.93 15.67
C GLN A 182 25.02 14.97 14.97
#